data_AF-A0A5N6MQ61-F1
#
_entry.id   AF-A0A5N6MQ61-F1
#
_cell.length_a   1.000
_cell.length_b   1.000
_cell.length_c   1.000
_cell.angle_alpha   90.00
_cell.angle_beta   90.00
_cell.angle_gamma   90.00
#
_symmetry.space_group_name_H-M   'P 1'
#
loop_
_entity.id
_entity.type
_entity.pdbx_description
1 polymer ?
#
loop_
_entity_poly.entity_id
_entity_poly.type
_entity_poly.pdbx_seq_one_letter_code
_entity_poly.pdbx_strand_id
1 'polypeptide(L)'
;MEAYSHNLFNIQAVIILHPVPTMESIIRVVFRKFNFHKESGLLQFWACNTDPHSEEIGCNLVLTYLTCNPTQDQGLEDYRKRCLEKQYPFVGIGTSVGNWLAGRAAQTGIADHRTKHHVLDHEDQHSRDIGARGQLALPVFINKGAGVKLVGIIELVTTERKESYIQDFEQIHGILQDAGLQSTYMGKTIKVVHDGHMIKFKLPLSAKFTDLHTEVTMRFIKLQHQIYRVEYYNTEGIRISISSDENLQICMAESSSRGAKFIKMFVSVEQGE
;
A
#
# COMPACT_ATOMS: atom_id res chain seq x y z
N MET A 1 46.76 -38.15 51.17
CA MET A 1 46.51 -38.19 49.72
C MET A 1 45.08 -38.66 49.54
N GLU A 2 44.14 -37.73 49.68
CA GLU A 2 42.71 -37.99 49.47
C GLU A 2 42.19 -36.89 48.55
N ALA A 3 41.53 -37.32 47.47
CA ALA A 3 41.17 -36.52 46.33
C ALA A 3 39.93 -35.67 46.60
N TYR A 4 40.03 -34.38 46.26
CA TYR A 4 38.89 -33.48 46.17
C TYR A 4 37.94 -33.96 45.06
N SER A 5 36.73 -34.34 45.45
CA SER A 5 35.62 -34.61 44.52
C SER A 5 35.03 -33.29 44.04
N HIS A 6 35.21 -32.96 42.76
CA HIS A 6 34.50 -31.87 42.11
C HIS A 6 33.08 -32.32 41.74
N ASN A 7 32.09 -31.74 42.42
CA ASN A 7 30.69 -31.78 41.99
C ASN A 7 30.55 -31.04 40.66
N LEU A 8 30.44 -31.79 39.56
CA LEU A 8 29.98 -31.29 38.28
C LEU A 8 28.46 -31.05 38.35
N PHE A 9 28.08 -29.79 38.57
CA PHE A 9 26.71 -29.35 38.32
C PHE A 9 26.43 -29.49 36.82
N ASN A 10 25.64 -30.49 36.44
CA ASN A 10 25.05 -30.61 35.11
C ASN A 10 24.08 -29.45 34.88
N ILE A 11 24.53 -28.40 34.20
CA ILE A 11 23.66 -27.36 33.68
C ILE A 11 23.05 -27.91 32.37
N GLN A 12 21.85 -28.49 32.47
CA GLN A 12 21.01 -28.73 31.29
C GLN A 12 20.56 -27.37 30.74
N ALA A 13 21.22 -26.90 29.69
CA ALA A 13 20.74 -25.79 28.90
C ALA A 13 19.47 -26.23 28.16
N VAL A 14 18.30 -25.84 28.69
CA VAL A 14 17.02 -25.95 27.99
C VAL A 14 17.01 -24.88 26.90
N ILE A 15 17.38 -25.25 25.68
CA ILE A 15 17.21 -24.38 24.51
C ILE A 15 15.71 -24.37 24.20
N ILE A 16 15.00 -23.34 24.68
CA ILE A 16 13.62 -23.08 24.29
C ILE A 16 13.64 -22.54 22.85
N LEU A 17 13.63 -23.46 21.87
CA LEU A 17 13.42 -23.13 20.47
C LEU A 17 12.03 -22.49 20.33
N HIS A 18 11.96 -21.17 20.27
CA HIS A 18 10.73 -20.49 19.88
C HIS A 18 10.51 -20.78 18.40
N PRO A 19 9.41 -21.44 18.00
CA PRO A 19 9.16 -21.70 16.59
C PRO A 19 9.03 -20.35 15.87
N VAL A 20 9.81 -20.18 14.81
CA VAL A 20 9.71 -19.00 13.93
C VAL A 20 8.28 -18.96 13.38
N PRO A 21 7.51 -17.87 13.59
CA PRO A 21 6.14 -17.81 13.14
C PRO A 21 6.06 -17.97 11.62
N THR A 22 5.13 -18.79 11.14
CA THR A 22 4.86 -18.87 9.70
C THR A 22 4.23 -17.56 9.22
N MET A 23 4.42 -17.20 7.94
CA MET A 23 3.78 -16.01 7.36
C MET A 23 2.27 -16.00 7.62
N GLU A 24 1.65 -17.17 7.48
CA GLU A 24 0.22 -17.34 7.76
C GLU A 24 -0.17 -16.96 9.20
N SER A 25 0.62 -17.39 10.19
CA SER A 25 0.39 -17.05 11.60
C SER A 25 0.52 -15.53 11.85
N ILE A 26 1.45 -14.86 11.17
CA ILE A 26 1.65 -13.42 11.27
C ILE A 26 0.44 -12.68 10.69
N ILE A 27 0.03 -13.02 9.47
CA ILE A 27 -1.15 -12.39 8.83
C ILE A 27 -2.42 -12.63 9.65
N ARG A 28 -2.56 -13.81 10.27
CA ARG A 28 -3.68 -14.09 11.17
C ARG A 28 -3.70 -13.16 12.40
N VAL A 29 -2.54 -12.77 12.92
CA VAL A 29 -2.44 -11.75 13.98
C VAL A 29 -2.85 -10.38 13.46
N VAL A 30 -2.43 -10.01 12.25
CA VAL A 30 -2.86 -8.75 11.60
C VAL A 30 -4.38 -8.68 11.53
N PHE A 31 -5.03 -9.73 11.04
CA PHE A 31 -6.48 -9.78 10.89
C PHE A 31 -7.22 -9.72 12.23
N ARG A 32 -6.66 -10.32 13.28
CA ARG A 32 -7.24 -10.28 14.63
C ARG A 32 -7.10 -8.92 15.31
N LYS A 33 -6.01 -8.20 15.04
CA LYS A 33 -5.72 -6.88 15.64
C LYS A 33 -6.37 -5.73 14.90
N PHE A 34 -6.69 -5.90 13.61
CA PHE A 34 -7.40 -4.89 12.84
C PHE A 34 -8.79 -4.63 13.43
N ASN A 35 -9.12 -3.36 13.61
CA ASN A 35 -10.38 -2.91 14.18
C ASN A 35 -11.22 -2.28 13.07
N PHE A 36 -12.33 -2.94 12.73
CA PHE A 36 -13.29 -2.45 11.74
C PHE A 36 -14.12 -1.25 12.22
N HIS A 37 -13.93 -0.75 13.44
CA HIS A 37 -14.66 0.39 14.00
C HIS A 37 -16.20 0.25 13.94
N LYS A 38 -16.69 -1.00 14.07
CA LYS A 38 -18.11 -1.41 13.91
C LYS A 38 -18.65 -1.29 12.49
N GLU A 39 -17.81 -1.04 11.51
CA GLU A 39 -18.16 -1.07 10.09
C GLU A 39 -18.13 -2.51 9.54
N SER A 40 -18.89 -2.75 8.48
CA SER A 40 -18.86 -4.00 7.74
C SER A 40 -17.66 -4.01 6.79
N GLY A 41 -16.84 -5.05 6.87
CA GLY A 41 -15.65 -5.18 6.05
C GLY A 41 -15.09 -6.59 6.01
N LEU A 42 -14.28 -6.85 4.99
CA LEU A 42 -13.64 -8.12 4.71
C LEU A 42 -12.14 -7.88 4.57
N LEU A 43 -11.33 -8.51 5.42
CA LEU A 43 -9.91 -8.69 5.15
C LEU A 43 -9.70 -10.04 4.51
N GLN A 44 -8.92 -10.08 3.43
CA GLN A 44 -8.46 -11.32 2.81
C GLN A 44 -7.00 -11.21 2.35
N PHE A 45 -6.32 -12.35 2.27
CA PHE A 45 -4.89 -12.38 1.94
C PHE A 45 -4.61 -13.17 0.65
N TRP A 46 -3.95 -12.49 -0.28
CA TRP A 46 -3.43 -13.04 -1.53
C TRP A 46 -1.97 -13.41 -1.36
N ALA A 47 -1.65 -14.70 -1.23
CA ALA A 47 -0.27 -15.14 -1.13
C ALA A 47 0.45 -14.98 -2.48
N CYS A 48 1.67 -14.46 -2.43
CA CYS A 48 2.54 -14.33 -3.59
C CYS A 48 3.36 -15.61 -3.73
N ASN A 49 2.97 -16.47 -4.66
CA ASN A 49 3.68 -17.71 -4.98
C ASN A 49 4.68 -17.46 -6.11
N THR A 50 5.96 -17.67 -5.81
CA THR A 50 7.07 -17.46 -6.75
C THR A 50 7.70 -18.81 -7.03
N ASP A 51 7.83 -19.18 -8.30
CA ASP A 51 8.63 -20.34 -8.67
C ASP A 51 10.11 -19.99 -8.44
N PRO A 52 10.81 -20.67 -7.52
CA PRO A 52 12.21 -20.39 -7.24
C PRO A 52 13.14 -20.64 -8.45
N HIS A 53 12.67 -21.31 -9.49
CA HIS A 53 13.42 -21.60 -10.70
C HIS A 53 13.06 -20.68 -11.88
N SER A 54 12.07 -19.81 -11.72
CA SER A 54 11.68 -18.86 -12.78
C SER A 54 12.59 -17.63 -12.77
N GLU A 55 13.09 -17.27 -13.95
CA GLU A 55 13.80 -16.01 -14.18
C GLU A 55 12.83 -14.81 -14.34
N GLU A 56 11.51 -15.06 -14.43
CA GLU A 56 10.52 -14.01 -14.59
C GLU A 56 10.29 -13.24 -13.28
N ILE A 57 10.42 -11.92 -13.36
CA ILE A 57 10.14 -11.01 -12.25
C ILE A 57 8.62 -10.85 -12.10
N GLY A 58 8.04 -11.52 -11.11
CA GLY A 58 6.62 -11.47 -10.78
C GLY A 58 6.21 -12.52 -9.75
N CYS A 59 4.90 -12.66 -9.51
CA CYS A 59 4.37 -13.80 -8.77
C CYS A 59 2.92 -14.15 -9.09
N ASN A 60 2.55 -15.41 -8.82
CA ASN A 60 1.17 -15.86 -8.86
C ASN A 60 0.48 -15.45 -7.56
N LEU A 61 -0.57 -14.63 -7.66
CA LEU A 61 -1.38 -14.30 -6.50
C LEU A 61 -2.45 -15.37 -6.29
N VAL A 62 -2.39 -16.05 -5.15
CA VAL A 62 -3.34 -17.09 -4.77
C VAL A 62 -4.12 -16.63 -3.55
N LEU A 63 -5.44 -16.56 -3.68
CA LEU A 63 -6.31 -16.23 -2.55
C LEU A 63 -6.20 -17.35 -1.50
N THR A 64 -5.80 -16.98 -0.29
CA THR A 64 -5.69 -17.92 0.81
C THR A 64 -7.01 -18.07 1.55
N TYR A 65 -7.09 -19.09 2.39
CA TYR A 65 -8.22 -19.28 3.31
C TYR A 65 -8.26 -18.24 4.44
N LEU A 66 -7.19 -17.46 4.64
CA LEU A 66 -7.18 -16.39 5.63
C LEU A 66 -8.17 -15.29 5.24
N THR A 67 -9.13 -15.06 6.13
CA THR A 67 -10.16 -14.06 5.99
C THR A 67 -10.60 -13.54 7.36
N CYS A 68 -11.14 -12.32 7.40
CA CYS A 68 -11.86 -11.78 8.55
C CYS A 68 -13.04 -10.95 8.05
N ASN A 69 -14.25 -11.38 8.38
CA ASN A 69 -15.50 -10.68 8.11
C ASN A 69 -16.32 -10.66 9.41
N PRO A 70 -16.10 -9.69 10.32
CA PRO A 70 -16.66 -9.74 11.67
C PRO A 70 -18.19 -9.60 11.68
N THR A 71 -18.76 -8.92 10.69
CA THR A 71 -20.21 -8.70 10.55
C THR A 71 -20.91 -9.85 9.83
N GLN A 72 -20.16 -10.81 9.27
CA GLN A 72 -20.70 -11.90 8.45
C GLN A 72 -21.57 -11.38 7.30
N ASP A 73 -21.17 -10.25 6.71
CA ASP A 73 -21.91 -9.62 5.63
C ASP A 73 -21.95 -10.52 4.41
N GLN A 74 -23.15 -10.92 4.00
CA GLN A 74 -23.34 -11.84 2.88
C GLN A 74 -22.82 -11.27 1.56
N GLY A 75 -22.93 -9.95 1.35
CA GLY A 75 -22.43 -9.29 0.16
C GLY A 75 -20.90 -9.33 0.08
N LEU A 76 -20.20 -9.32 1.22
CA LEU A 76 -18.76 -9.50 1.27
C LEU A 76 -18.34 -10.97 1.11
N GLU A 77 -19.09 -11.91 1.67
CA GLU A 77 -18.86 -13.35 1.46
C GLU A 77 -19.07 -13.75 -0.01
N ASP A 78 -20.10 -13.24 -0.66
CA ASP A 78 -20.35 -13.49 -2.09
C ASP A 78 -19.20 -12.95 -2.94
N TYR A 79 -18.66 -11.78 -2.56
CA TYR A 79 -17.48 -11.21 -3.23
C TYR A 79 -16.26 -12.13 -3.06
N ARG A 80 -15.97 -12.57 -1.83
CA ARG A 80 -14.89 -13.51 -1.56
C ARG A 80 -15.04 -14.81 -2.36
N LYS A 81 -16.25 -15.36 -2.44
CA LYS A 81 -16.53 -16.56 -3.22
C LYS A 81 -16.21 -16.37 -4.70
N ARG A 82 -16.59 -15.24 -5.30
CA ARG A 82 -16.20 -14.89 -6.69
C ARG A 82 -14.68 -14.80 -6.85
N CYS A 83 -13.97 -14.27 -5.85
CA CYS A 83 -12.51 -14.25 -5.86
C CYS A 83 -11.89 -15.66 -5.74
N LEU A 84 -12.54 -16.62 -5.09
CA LEU A 84 -12.06 -18.01 -5.03
C LEU A 84 -12.33 -18.77 -6.33
N GLU A 85 -13.46 -18.51 -6.98
CA GLU A 85 -13.84 -19.12 -8.27
C GLU A 85 -12.92 -18.65 -9.41
N LYS A 86 -12.34 -17.47 -9.29
CA LYS A 86 -11.38 -16.93 -10.26
C LYS A 86 -9.98 -17.45 -9.97
N GLN A 87 -9.38 -18.10 -10.97
CA GLN A 87 -7.93 -18.29 -10.99
C GLN A 87 -7.28 -16.99 -11.45
N TYR A 88 -6.48 -16.39 -10.56
CA TYR A 88 -5.80 -15.15 -10.89
C TYR A 88 -4.43 -15.42 -11.53
N PRO A 89 -4.08 -14.66 -12.57
CA PRO A 89 -2.90 -14.94 -13.39
C PRO A 89 -1.61 -14.56 -12.66
N PHE A 90 -0.50 -15.04 -13.22
CA PHE A 90 0.83 -14.55 -12.91
C PHE A 90 0.91 -13.03 -13.10
N VAL A 91 1.31 -12.31 -12.04
CA VAL A 91 1.51 -10.87 -12.04
C VAL A 91 3.00 -10.56 -12.17
N GLY A 92 3.45 -10.34 -13.39
CA GLY A 92 4.79 -9.84 -13.72
C GLY A 92 4.77 -8.37 -14.15
N ILE A 93 5.97 -7.83 -14.44
CA ILE A 93 6.15 -6.43 -14.85
C ILE A 93 5.29 -6.07 -16.09
N GLY A 94 5.12 -7.01 -17.02
CA GLY A 94 4.33 -6.83 -18.25
C GLY A 94 2.87 -7.27 -18.17
N THR A 95 2.43 -7.87 -17.05
CA THR A 95 1.05 -8.39 -16.94
C THR A 95 0.06 -7.24 -16.93
N SER A 96 -0.94 -7.29 -17.82
CA SER A 96 -2.08 -6.38 -17.75
C SER A 96 -2.99 -6.80 -16.59
N VAL A 97 -2.95 -6.05 -15.49
CA VAL A 97 -3.75 -6.30 -14.28
C VAL A 97 -5.01 -5.43 -14.19
N GLY A 98 -5.21 -4.48 -15.12
CA GLY A 98 -6.42 -3.65 -15.20
C GLY A 98 -6.84 -3.01 -13.86
N ASN A 99 -8.13 -3.14 -13.54
CA ASN A 99 -8.74 -2.65 -12.31
C ASN A 99 -8.62 -3.57 -11.09
N TRP A 100 -7.82 -4.63 -11.19
CA TRP A 100 -7.55 -5.51 -10.06
C TRP A 100 -6.48 -4.90 -9.14
N LEU A 101 -6.94 -4.29 -8.04
CA LEU A 101 -6.07 -3.57 -7.10
C LEU A 101 -4.98 -4.46 -6.50
N ALA A 102 -5.29 -5.71 -6.13
CA ALA A 102 -4.26 -6.61 -5.59
C ALA A 102 -3.18 -6.94 -6.64
N GLY A 103 -3.56 -7.13 -7.90
CA GLY A 103 -2.62 -7.28 -9.00
C GLY A 103 -1.75 -6.04 -9.21
N ARG A 104 -2.34 -4.84 -9.19
CA ARG A 104 -1.57 -3.58 -9.27
C ARG A 104 -0.63 -3.38 -8.08
N ALA A 105 -1.08 -3.69 -6.87
CA ALA A 105 -0.27 -3.60 -5.68
C ALA A 105 0.92 -4.57 -5.74
N ALA A 106 0.73 -5.79 -6.26
CA ALA A 106 1.80 -6.74 -6.49
C ALA A 106 2.77 -6.28 -7.58
N GLN A 107 2.27 -5.78 -8.71
CA GLN A 107 3.09 -5.31 -9.83
C GLN A 107 3.92 -4.07 -9.49
N THR A 108 3.33 -3.12 -8.77
CA THR A 108 3.98 -1.83 -8.46
C THR A 108 4.76 -1.86 -7.16
N GLY A 109 4.44 -2.81 -6.27
CA GLY A 109 4.93 -2.82 -4.90
C GLY A 109 4.55 -1.56 -4.14
N ILE A 110 3.33 -1.03 -4.37
CA ILE A 110 2.77 0.15 -3.70
C ILE A 110 1.32 -0.18 -3.31
N ALA A 111 0.89 0.24 -2.13
CA ALA A 111 -0.52 0.09 -1.73
C ALA A 111 -1.44 0.94 -2.62
N ASP A 112 -2.65 0.43 -2.89
CA ASP A 112 -3.63 1.03 -3.80
C ASP A 112 -5.04 0.94 -3.23
N HIS A 113 -5.95 1.83 -3.63
CA HIS A 113 -7.30 1.91 -3.05
C HIS A 113 -8.38 2.35 -4.05
N ARG A 114 -9.63 2.17 -3.63
CA ARG A 114 -10.84 2.58 -4.33
C ARG A 114 -11.74 3.35 -3.37
N THR A 115 -11.55 4.67 -3.33
CA THR A 115 -12.38 5.62 -2.57
C THR A 115 -13.62 6.02 -3.36
N LYS A 116 -14.50 6.83 -2.75
CA LYS A 116 -15.69 7.39 -3.43
C LYS A 116 -15.36 8.19 -4.69
N HIS A 117 -14.12 8.68 -4.80
CA HIS A 117 -13.60 9.47 -5.91
C HIS A 117 -13.06 8.63 -7.07
N HIS A 118 -13.06 7.30 -6.96
CA HIS A 118 -12.57 6.43 -8.03
C HIS A 118 -13.51 6.47 -9.24
N VAL A 119 -13.00 6.83 -10.42
CA VAL A 119 -13.77 6.77 -11.67
C VAL A 119 -13.91 5.31 -12.08
N LEU A 120 -15.15 4.85 -12.22
CA LEU A 120 -15.42 3.51 -12.73
C LEU A 120 -15.15 3.48 -14.23
N ASP A 121 -14.16 2.70 -14.64
CA ASP A 121 -14.11 2.23 -16.02
C ASP A 121 -15.09 1.05 -16.15
N HIS A 122 -16.19 1.27 -16.87
CA HIS A 122 -17.30 0.31 -17.02
C HIS A 122 -16.93 -0.91 -17.88
N GLU A 123 -15.81 -0.84 -18.60
CA GLU A 123 -15.31 -1.89 -19.49
C GLU A 123 -14.59 -3.03 -18.74
N ASP A 124 -14.21 -2.84 -17.46
CA ASP A 124 -13.44 -3.84 -16.70
C ASP A 124 -14.31 -4.79 -15.87
N GLN A 125 -14.12 -6.10 -16.06
CA GLN A 125 -14.79 -7.17 -15.33
C GLN A 125 -14.57 -7.09 -13.80
N HIS A 126 -13.40 -6.67 -13.32
CA HIS A 126 -13.14 -6.50 -11.89
C HIS A 126 -13.90 -5.33 -11.29
N SER A 127 -14.18 -4.29 -12.09
CA SER A 127 -15.06 -3.20 -11.66
C SER A 127 -16.49 -3.68 -11.42
N ARG A 128 -16.98 -4.65 -12.20
CA ARG A 128 -18.32 -5.26 -12.04
C ARG A 128 -18.44 -6.12 -10.77
N ASP A 129 -17.43 -6.92 -10.45
CA ASP A 129 -17.49 -7.83 -9.29
C ASP A 129 -17.51 -7.09 -7.94
N ILE A 130 -16.89 -5.92 -7.91
CA ILE A 130 -16.78 -5.05 -6.73
C ILE A 130 -18.06 -4.23 -6.53
N GLY A 131 -18.68 -3.75 -7.60
CA GLY A 131 -19.86 -2.91 -7.53
C GLY A 131 -19.61 -1.63 -6.72
N ALA A 132 -20.52 -1.28 -5.81
CA ALA A 132 -20.45 -0.09 -4.97
C ALA A 132 -19.43 -0.19 -3.81
N ARG A 133 -18.80 -1.35 -3.62
CA ARG A 133 -17.84 -1.59 -2.54
C ARG A 133 -16.59 -0.72 -2.70
N GLY A 134 -15.95 -0.46 -1.56
CA GLY A 134 -14.64 0.15 -1.51
C GLY A 134 -13.54 -0.88 -1.23
N GLN A 135 -12.30 -0.52 -1.55
CA GLN A 135 -11.16 -1.43 -1.45
C GLN A 135 -9.88 -0.71 -1.05
N LEU A 136 -9.02 -1.42 -0.34
CA LEU A 136 -7.63 -1.08 -0.07
C LEU A 136 -6.79 -2.35 -0.23
N ALA A 137 -5.75 -2.31 -1.06
CA ALA A 137 -4.81 -3.40 -1.29
C ALA A 137 -3.41 -2.98 -0.84
N LEU A 138 -2.82 -3.71 0.10
CA LEU A 138 -1.49 -3.42 0.65
C LEU A 138 -0.52 -4.55 0.32
N PRO A 139 0.59 -4.26 -0.36
CA PRO A 139 1.65 -5.25 -0.53
C PRO A 139 2.37 -5.48 0.80
N VAL A 140 2.57 -6.74 1.12
CA VAL A 140 3.29 -7.17 2.32
C VAL A 140 4.64 -7.69 1.91
N PHE A 141 5.67 -7.17 2.56
CA PHE A 141 7.05 -7.51 2.32
C PHE A 141 7.71 -8.07 3.57
N ILE A 142 8.63 -8.99 3.36
CA ILE A 142 9.55 -9.47 4.39
C ILE A 142 10.97 -9.07 4.01
N ASN A 143 11.71 -8.52 4.96
CA ASN A 143 13.13 -8.27 4.78
C ASN A 143 13.88 -9.59 5.03
N LYS A 144 14.51 -10.13 3.98
CA LYS A 144 15.48 -11.22 4.11
C LYS A 144 16.85 -10.62 3.87
N GLY A 145 17.91 -11.15 4.48
CA GLY A 145 19.27 -10.57 4.35
C GLY A 145 19.78 -10.33 2.90
N ALA A 146 19.12 -10.90 1.88
CA ALA A 146 19.37 -10.68 0.45
C ALA A 146 18.51 -9.60 -0.22
N GLY A 147 17.58 -8.95 0.51
CA GLY A 147 16.66 -7.93 -0.01
C GLY A 147 15.23 -8.05 0.51
N VAL A 148 14.39 -7.12 0.04
CA VAL A 148 12.97 -7.06 0.37
C VAL A 148 12.20 -7.99 -0.58
N LYS A 149 11.47 -8.98 -0.03
CA LYS A 149 10.67 -9.93 -0.82
C LYS A 149 9.17 -9.68 -0.61
N LEU A 150 8.40 -9.57 -1.69
CA LEU A 150 6.94 -9.57 -1.65
C LEU A 150 6.43 -10.95 -1.22
N VAL A 151 5.60 -11.00 -0.17
CA VAL A 151 5.02 -12.26 0.36
C VAL A 151 3.53 -12.39 0.07
N GLY A 152 2.86 -11.30 -0.24
CA GLY A 152 1.46 -11.29 -0.61
C GLY A 152 0.84 -9.92 -0.52
N ILE A 153 -0.47 -9.85 -0.73
CA ILE A 153 -1.27 -8.64 -0.64
C ILE A 153 -2.35 -8.84 0.42
N ILE A 154 -2.47 -7.92 1.37
CA ILE A 154 -3.64 -7.80 2.24
C ILE A 154 -4.65 -6.93 1.51
N GLU A 155 -5.86 -7.44 1.32
CA GLU A 155 -6.96 -6.70 0.74
C GLU A 155 -8.05 -6.48 1.79
N LEU A 156 -8.40 -5.22 2.02
CA LEU A 156 -9.57 -4.79 2.77
C LEU A 156 -10.67 -4.39 1.78
N VAL A 157 -11.86 -4.98 1.93
CA VAL A 157 -13.06 -4.63 1.15
C VAL A 157 -14.16 -4.18 2.08
N THR A 158 -14.77 -3.04 1.79
CA THR A 158 -15.85 -2.44 2.58
C THR A 158 -17.14 -2.43 1.78
N THR A 159 -18.30 -2.49 2.46
CA THR A 159 -19.61 -2.50 1.80
C THR A 159 -19.85 -1.27 0.93
N GLU A 160 -19.32 -0.12 1.36
CA GLU A 160 -19.35 1.16 0.65
C GLU A 160 -17.96 1.76 0.52
N ARG A 161 -17.78 2.70 -0.42
CA ARG A 161 -16.51 3.40 -0.60
C ARG A 161 -16.32 4.48 0.45
N LYS A 162 -15.18 4.43 1.15
CA LYS A 162 -14.76 5.48 2.08
C LYS A 162 -14.27 6.73 1.32
N GLU A 163 -14.27 7.86 2.03
CA GLU A 163 -13.55 9.08 1.63
C GLU A 163 -12.06 8.78 1.41
N SER A 164 -11.49 8.07 2.38
CA SER A 164 -10.07 7.78 2.47
C SER A 164 -9.88 6.46 3.21
N TYR A 165 -8.82 5.76 2.84
CA TYR A 165 -8.36 4.52 3.48
C TYR A 165 -7.05 4.73 4.25
N ILE A 166 -6.64 5.98 4.49
CA ILE A 166 -5.37 6.28 5.18
C ILE A 166 -5.36 5.65 6.58
N GLN A 167 -6.43 5.83 7.37
CA GLN A 167 -6.50 5.27 8.71
C GLN A 167 -6.45 3.73 8.71
N ASP A 168 -7.18 3.09 7.78
CA ASP A 168 -7.13 1.64 7.60
C ASP A 168 -5.72 1.18 7.21
N PHE A 169 -5.04 1.92 6.31
CA PHE A 169 -3.66 1.66 5.91
C PHE A 169 -2.72 1.76 7.12
N GLU A 170 -2.75 2.85 7.88
CA GLU A 170 -1.87 3.04 9.04
C GLU A 170 -2.05 1.95 10.08
N GLN A 171 -3.29 1.52 10.32
CA GLN A 171 -3.57 0.44 11.26
C GLN A 171 -2.95 -0.87 10.80
N ILE A 172 -3.17 -1.28 9.54
CA ILE A 172 -2.58 -2.51 8.99
C ILE A 172 -1.05 -2.39 8.98
N HIS A 173 -0.52 -1.23 8.57
CA HIS A 173 0.91 -0.95 8.48
C HIS A 173 1.59 -1.05 9.84
N GLY A 174 1.04 -0.42 10.88
CA GLY A 174 1.57 -0.50 12.24
C GLY A 174 1.59 -1.94 12.78
N ILE A 175 0.52 -2.71 12.55
CA ILE A 175 0.49 -4.11 12.98
C ILE A 175 1.51 -4.97 12.21
N LEU A 176 1.73 -4.70 10.93
CA LEU A 176 2.76 -5.38 10.13
C LEU A 176 4.16 -5.04 10.64
N GLN A 177 4.44 -3.76 10.95
CA GLN A 177 5.72 -3.32 11.50
C GLN A 177 6.03 -4.02 12.82
N ASP A 178 5.07 -4.09 13.74
CA ASP A 178 5.20 -4.81 15.01
C ASP A 178 5.53 -6.29 14.83
N ALA A 179 5.14 -6.87 13.68
CA ALA A 179 5.40 -8.26 13.33
C ALA A 179 6.66 -8.45 12.46
N GLY A 180 7.48 -7.41 12.27
CA GLY A 180 8.70 -7.47 11.46
C GLY A 180 8.46 -7.54 9.95
N LEU A 181 7.26 -7.19 9.50
CA LEU A 181 6.89 -7.06 8.09
C LEU A 181 6.80 -5.60 7.69
N GLN A 182 6.82 -5.35 6.39
CA GLN A 182 6.71 -4.01 5.83
C GLN A 182 5.59 -3.95 4.82
N SER A 183 4.98 -2.79 4.71
CA SER A 183 4.14 -2.43 3.57
C SER A 183 4.59 -1.08 3.07
N THR A 184 4.54 -0.89 1.77
CA THR A 184 4.93 0.37 1.15
C THR A 184 3.76 1.32 1.14
N TYR A 185 4.03 2.54 1.62
CA TYR A 185 3.07 3.62 1.73
C TYR A 185 2.32 3.90 0.43
N MET A 186 1.01 4.13 0.51
CA MET A 186 0.20 4.60 -0.61
C MET A 186 0.71 5.97 -1.07
N GLY A 187 1.19 6.12 -2.29
CA GLY A 187 1.78 7.39 -2.71
C GLY A 187 1.64 7.69 -4.18
N LYS A 188 1.73 8.98 -4.50
CA LYS A 188 1.76 9.47 -5.87
C LYS A 188 3.17 9.80 -6.26
N THR A 189 3.58 9.39 -7.46
CA THR A 189 4.81 9.93 -8.05
C THR A 189 4.53 11.38 -8.41
N ILE A 190 5.22 12.32 -7.79
CA ILE A 190 5.13 13.74 -8.13
C ILE A 190 6.23 14.05 -9.13
N LYS A 191 5.87 14.73 -10.22
CA LYS A 191 6.79 15.29 -11.20
C LYS A 191 6.70 16.80 -11.11
N VAL A 192 7.69 17.45 -10.51
CA VAL A 192 7.69 18.90 -10.34
C VAL A 192 8.59 19.52 -11.40
N VAL A 193 8.06 20.51 -12.12
CA VAL A 193 8.79 21.26 -13.15
C VAL A 193 9.07 22.68 -12.67
N HIS A 194 10.32 23.12 -12.76
CA HIS A 194 10.76 24.47 -12.43
C HIS A 194 11.92 24.86 -13.35
N ASP A 195 11.87 26.04 -13.99
CA ASP A 195 12.92 26.56 -14.88
C ASP A 195 13.43 25.55 -15.92
N GLY A 196 12.52 24.77 -16.52
CA GLY A 196 12.86 23.72 -17.50
C GLY A 196 13.46 22.45 -16.90
N HIS A 197 13.77 22.43 -15.60
CA HIS A 197 14.21 21.24 -14.87
C HIS A 197 13.03 20.47 -14.30
N MET A 198 13.12 19.13 -14.32
CA MET A 198 12.11 18.25 -13.76
C MET A 198 12.73 17.34 -12.69
N ILE A 199 12.13 17.34 -11.51
CA ILE A 199 12.42 16.38 -10.45
C ILE A 199 11.26 15.41 -10.29
N LYS A 200 11.56 14.20 -9.78
CA LYS A 200 10.55 13.19 -9.47
C LYS A 200 10.80 12.62 -8.09
N PHE A 201 9.74 12.46 -7.32
CA PHE A 201 9.77 11.80 -6.02
C PHE A 201 8.43 11.14 -5.73
N LYS A 202 8.39 10.19 -4.79
CA LYS A 202 7.14 9.62 -4.31
C LYS A 202 6.67 10.43 -3.11
N LEU A 203 5.42 10.86 -3.13
CA LEU A 203 4.79 11.56 -2.02
C LEU A 203 3.67 10.69 -1.43
N PRO A 204 3.71 10.36 -0.13
CA PRO A 204 2.63 9.69 0.59
C PRO A 204 1.26 10.34 0.37
N LEU A 205 0.18 9.56 0.32
CA LEU A 205 -1.19 10.10 0.30
C LEU A 205 -1.55 10.83 1.59
N SER A 206 -0.93 10.50 2.72
CA SER A 206 -1.06 11.26 3.98
C SER A 206 -0.15 12.48 4.06
N ALA A 207 0.68 12.71 3.05
CA ALA A 207 1.60 13.83 3.08
C ALA A 207 0.83 15.13 3.25
N LYS A 208 1.36 15.97 4.12
CA LYS A 208 0.91 17.33 4.32
C LYS A 208 1.53 18.22 3.25
N PHE A 209 0.94 19.38 3.08
CA PHE A 209 1.46 20.45 2.25
C PHE A 209 2.93 20.78 2.58
N THR A 210 3.30 20.73 3.87
CA THR A 210 4.68 20.92 4.34
C THR A 210 5.64 19.85 3.83
N ASP A 211 5.19 18.61 3.69
CA ASP A 211 6.03 17.50 3.20
C ASP A 211 6.32 17.68 1.70
N LEU A 212 5.31 18.09 0.92
CA LEU A 212 5.48 18.48 -0.48
C LEU A 212 6.49 19.62 -0.62
N HIS A 213 6.34 20.68 0.17
CA HIS A 213 7.26 21.83 0.14
C HIS A 213 8.69 21.44 0.51
N THR A 214 8.85 20.60 1.54
CA THR A 214 10.15 20.07 1.95
C THR A 214 10.83 19.32 0.81
N GLU A 215 10.11 18.39 0.17
CA GLU A 215 10.63 17.60 -0.95
C GLU A 215 11.06 18.47 -2.14
N VAL A 216 10.27 19.51 -2.46
CA VAL A 216 10.53 20.48 -3.52
C VAL A 216 11.75 21.35 -3.19
N THR A 217 11.80 21.94 -2.00
CA THR A 217 12.88 22.84 -1.57
C THR A 217 14.21 22.11 -1.48
N MET A 218 14.23 20.90 -0.91
CA MET A 218 15.46 20.10 -0.78
C MET A 218 16.07 19.74 -2.14
N ARG A 219 15.26 19.65 -3.20
CA ARG A 219 15.71 19.24 -4.54
C ARG A 219 15.97 20.44 -5.45
N PHE A 220 15.25 21.53 -5.29
CA PHE A 220 15.52 22.80 -5.96
C PHE A 220 16.13 23.79 -4.96
N ILE A 221 17.44 23.65 -4.72
CA ILE A 221 18.19 24.43 -3.71
C ILE A 221 17.98 25.94 -3.88
N LYS A 222 17.80 26.44 -5.11
CA LYS A 222 17.53 27.86 -5.39
C LYS A 222 16.26 28.39 -4.69
N LEU A 223 15.28 27.53 -4.44
CA LEU A 223 14.01 27.90 -3.81
C LEU A 223 14.11 28.10 -2.30
N GLN A 224 15.19 27.66 -1.64
CA GLN A 224 15.33 27.72 -0.17
C GLN A 224 15.19 29.14 0.40
N HIS A 225 15.47 30.17 -0.40
CA HIS A 225 15.41 31.58 0.00
C HIS A 225 14.38 32.37 -0.81
N GLN A 226 13.44 31.70 -1.49
CA GLN A 226 12.45 32.33 -2.36
C GLN A 226 11.04 31.98 -1.91
N ILE A 227 10.12 32.92 -2.08
CA ILE A 227 8.70 32.62 -1.96
C ILE A 227 8.25 32.01 -3.27
N TYR A 228 7.65 30.83 -3.20
CA TYR A 228 7.20 30.10 -4.39
C TYR A 228 5.88 29.40 -4.12
N ARG A 229 5.17 29.12 -5.21
CA ARG A 229 3.92 28.35 -5.21
C ARG A 229 4.12 27.06 -5.97
N VAL A 230 3.49 25.98 -5.48
CA VAL A 230 3.36 24.73 -6.22
C VAL A 230 1.97 24.68 -6.82
N GLU A 231 1.89 24.41 -8.12
CA GLU A 231 0.65 24.42 -8.87
C GLU A 231 0.48 23.12 -9.64
N TYR A 232 -0.76 22.74 -9.92
CA TYR A 232 -1.09 21.58 -10.75
C TYR A 232 -2.25 21.92 -11.69
N TYR A 233 -2.42 21.12 -12.75
CA TYR A 233 -3.63 21.21 -13.58
C TYR A 233 -4.69 20.26 -13.04
N ASN A 234 -5.86 20.80 -12.71
CA ASN A 234 -7.01 20.01 -12.29
C ASN A 234 -7.63 19.24 -13.48
N THR A 235 -8.71 18.52 -13.22
CA THR A 235 -9.47 17.77 -14.23
C THR A 235 -10.04 18.64 -15.35
N GLU A 236 -10.30 19.91 -15.09
CA GLU A 236 -10.81 20.89 -16.05
C GLU A 236 -9.68 21.57 -16.87
N GLY A 237 -8.43 21.21 -16.63
CA GLY A 237 -7.28 21.82 -17.29
C GLY A 237 -6.93 23.23 -16.76
N ILE A 238 -7.48 23.60 -15.60
CA ILE A 238 -7.21 24.87 -14.92
C ILE A 238 -6.00 24.69 -14.01
N ARG A 239 -5.08 25.66 -14.02
CA ARG A 239 -3.90 25.68 -13.15
C ARG A 239 -4.30 26.19 -11.77
N ILE A 240 -4.17 25.33 -10.75
CA ILE A 240 -4.56 25.61 -9.36
C ILE A 240 -3.32 25.55 -8.47
N SER A 241 -3.20 26.51 -7.55
CA SER A 241 -2.17 26.52 -6.50
C SER A 241 -2.54 25.54 -5.39
N ILE A 242 -1.58 24.75 -4.95
CA ILE A 242 -1.67 23.94 -3.74
C ILE A 242 -1.19 24.83 -2.60
N SER A 243 -2.09 25.27 -1.72
CA SER A 243 -1.73 26.14 -0.58
C SER A 243 -2.17 25.58 0.78
N SER A 244 -2.76 24.39 0.82
CA SER A 244 -3.16 23.72 2.06
C SER A 244 -3.11 22.20 1.93
N ASP A 245 -3.24 21.52 3.07
CA ASP A 245 -3.37 20.07 3.13
C ASP A 245 -4.61 19.62 2.34
N GLU A 246 -5.74 20.32 2.43
CA GLU A 246 -6.96 20.02 1.68
C GLU A 246 -6.76 20.11 0.17
N ASN A 247 -6.05 21.14 -0.32
CA ASN A 247 -5.76 21.25 -1.76
C ASN A 247 -4.87 20.11 -2.25
N LEU A 248 -3.89 19.69 -1.45
CA LEU A 248 -3.03 18.57 -1.78
C LEU A 248 -3.82 17.26 -1.84
N GLN A 249 -4.73 17.05 -0.89
CA GLN A 249 -5.61 15.89 -0.89
C GLN A 249 -6.54 15.85 -2.10
N ILE A 250 -7.15 16.98 -2.47
CA ILE A 250 -7.96 17.10 -3.69
C ILE A 250 -7.12 16.74 -4.93
N CYS A 251 -5.93 17.33 -5.07
CA CYS A 251 -5.01 17.05 -6.16
C CYS A 251 -4.65 15.56 -6.27
N MET A 252 -4.33 14.92 -5.15
CA MET A 252 -4.03 13.49 -5.10
C MET A 252 -5.25 12.63 -5.42
N ALA A 253 -6.43 13.00 -4.92
CA ALA A 253 -7.68 12.33 -5.21
C ALA A 253 -8.04 12.41 -6.69
N GLU A 254 -7.94 13.59 -7.32
CA GLU A 254 -8.13 13.80 -8.76
C GLU A 254 -7.14 12.99 -9.61
N SER A 255 -5.89 12.88 -9.15
CA SER A 255 -4.91 12.02 -9.82
C SER A 255 -5.26 10.53 -9.69
N SER A 256 -5.69 10.10 -8.50
CA SER A 256 -6.15 8.73 -8.24
C SER A 256 -7.40 8.38 -9.02
N SER A 257 -8.34 9.30 -9.15
CA SER A 257 -9.58 9.10 -9.90
C SER A 257 -9.30 8.75 -11.36
N ARG A 258 -8.26 9.36 -11.95
CA ARG A 258 -7.83 9.12 -13.34
C ARG A 258 -6.91 7.89 -13.52
N GLY A 259 -6.58 7.16 -12.46
CA GLY A 259 -5.57 6.11 -12.50
C GLY A 259 -4.17 6.62 -12.90
N ALA A 260 -3.92 7.92 -12.73
CA ALA A 260 -2.66 8.52 -13.17
C ALA A 260 -1.51 8.02 -12.29
N LYS A 261 -0.48 7.47 -12.94
CA LYS A 261 0.74 6.98 -12.28
C LYS A 261 1.54 8.09 -11.59
N PHE A 262 1.36 9.34 -12.04
CA PHE A 262 2.05 10.49 -11.50
C PHE A 262 1.19 11.76 -11.57
N ILE A 263 1.51 12.73 -10.72
CA ILE A 263 0.97 14.08 -10.73
C ILE A 263 2.04 15.00 -11.31
N LYS A 264 1.69 15.77 -12.35
CA LYS A 264 2.58 16.82 -12.86
C LYS A 264 2.26 18.12 -12.14
N MET A 265 3.26 18.69 -11.48
CA MET A 265 3.19 19.96 -10.77
C MET A 265 4.22 20.94 -11.34
N PHE A 266 4.02 22.21 -11.06
CA PHE A 266 4.86 23.31 -11.53
C PHE A 266 5.20 24.22 -10.36
N VAL A 267 6.41 24.75 -10.35
CA VAL A 267 6.81 25.77 -9.39
C VAL A 267 6.87 27.12 -10.08
N SER A 268 6.18 28.09 -9.48
CA SER A 268 6.22 29.50 -9.87
C SER A 268 6.80 30.29 -8.70
N VAL A 269 7.87 31.04 -8.95
CA VAL A 269 8.51 31.92 -7.96
C VAL A 269 7.75 33.25 -7.97
N GLU A 270 7.45 33.78 -6.80
CA GLU A 270 6.94 35.14 -6.69
C GLU A 270 8.11 36.11 -6.88
N GLN A 271 8.05 36.92 -7.93
CA GLN A 271 8.98 38.03 -8.07
C GLN A 271 8.58 39.08 -7.03
N GLY A 272 9.44 39.31 -6.04
CA GLY A 272 9.32 40.48 -5.18
C GLY A 272 9.40 41.74 -6.05
N GLU A 273 8.46 42.65 -5.86
CA GLU A 273 8.54 44.01 -6.39
C GLU A 273 9.81 44.73 -5.92
#